data_AF-A0A966CBH8-F1
#
_entry.id   AF-A0A966CBH8-F1
#
_cell.length_a   1.000
_cell.length_b   1.000
_cell.length_c   1.000
_cell.angle_alpha   90.00
_cell.angle_beta   90.00
_cell.angle_gamma   90.00
#
_symmetry.space_group_name_H-M   'P 1'
#
loop_
_entity.id
_entity.type
_entity.pdbx_description
1 polymer ?
#
loop_
_entity_poly.entity_id
_entity_poly.type
_entity_poly.pdbx_seq_one_letter_code
_entity_poly.pdbx_strand_id
1 'polypeptide(L)'
;MTQNKTILVATIGTRDLALYCDDYNQQWLNVGNAFQSNIDQEESQAVTIQYQLEKQGTFREITKYLLENWEKYQDRIKPIIIGKLIEDYQAKIDTVYLIVTNQEGVALPKYCSKDSLYSGEVIKKYLEKNYNFKVKIFKQGQQNENPSDFEEMFTWWQKFWDVIDPNKKNNQNLLLCLKGGVNQSSEAARITAITRFEENVIFFDFEEDIQDNLKGNPSPYTAPFKGVNYLWSRKQAEALRLLDRCDYEGVNSILLPYYQDSNNEDIRKLKLYLSKAIKWNITDFDTFISGLQQIPNNNWWWKGYESAYLGFVRFKQGNNIEAFFHAFRAIEGLMSELITFKYNDYVIFPKGETPYLSSKICDKNSPFSEFKNERDLFNQDGRVYLYGGGLYSLVKIVLPHIKNEQNWQRFEHIKEWRNRIFHRLKHLEKGDLFSVCWEVQDVQAWKNKVLYYLNSLSEQNYSSLEKASFMAEYHRQIKDLIQKYQPK
;
A
#
# COMPACT_ATOMS: atom_id res chain seq x y z
N MET A 1 -4.46 -27.95 -3.33
CA MET A 1 -4.38 -26.53 -3.75
C MET A 1 -5.02 -26.44 -5.12
N THR A 2 -6.20 -25.83 -5.23
CA THR A 2 -6.78 -25.50 -6.55
C THR A 2 -5.77 -24.62 -7.28
N GLN A 3 -5.24 -25.07 -8.42
CA GLN A 3 -4.41 -24.23 -9.28
C GLN A 3 -5.17 -22.92 -9.55
N ASN A 4 -4.59 -21.78 -9.15
CA ASN A 4 -5.17 -20.49 -9.47
C ASN A 4 -5.20 -20.38 -11.00
N LYS A 5 -6.42 -20.40 -11.55
CA LYS A 5 -6.68 -20.24 -12.98
C LYS A 5 -6.08 -18.92 -13.46
N THR A 6 -5.36 -18.97 -14.58
CA THR A 6 -4.75 -17.78 -15.19
C THR A 6 -5.56 -17.36 -16.40
N ILE A 7 -5.77 -16.06 -16.55
CA ILE A 7 -6.44 -15.44 -17.69
C ILE A 7 -5.39 -14.82 -18.60
N LEU A 8 -5.43 -15.17 -19.88
CA LEU A 8 -4.64 -14.50 -20.91
C LEU A 8 -5.50 -13.42 -21.57
N VAL A 9 -4.99 -12.19 -21.64
CA VAL A 9 -5.58 -11.13 -22.46
C VAL A 9 -4.56 -10.76 -23.53
N ALA A 10 -4.97 -10.86 -24.79
CA ALA A 10 -4.12 -10.59 -25.95
C ALA A 10 -4.78 -9.56 -26.86
N THR A 11 -4.12 -8.45 -27.13
CA THR A 11 -4.51 -7.55 -28.23
C THR A 11 -4.01 -8.13 -29.55
N ILE A 12 -4.87 -8.17 -30.57
CA ILE A 12 -4.56 -8.75 -31.87
C ILE A 12 -4.30 -7.63 -32.88
N GLY A 13 -3.19 -7.74 -33.59
CA GLY A 13 -2.77 -6.91 -34.69
C GLY A 13 -2.62 -7.68 -36.00
N THR A 14 -2.04 -7.02 -37.00
CA THR A 14 -1.90 -7.55 -38.36
C THR A 14 -0.84 -8.65 -38.47
N ARG A 15 0.10 -8.69 -37.53
CA ARG A 15 1.22 -9.65 -37.55
C ARG A 15 0.96 -10.94 -36.79
N ASP A 16 -0.16 -11.07 -36.09
CA ASP A 16 -0.38 -12.21 -35.19
C ASP A 16 -0.70 -13.52 -35.92
N LEU A 17 -1.06 -13.48 -37.20
CA LEU A 17 -1.57 -14.62 -37.97
C LEU A 17 -0.63 -14.96 -39.13
N ALA A 18 -0.31 -16.25 -39.28
CA ALA A 18 0.43 -16.77 -40.43
C ALA A 18 -0.39 -17.84 -41.20
N LEU A 19 -0.16 -17.90 -42.51
CA LEU A 19 -0.69 -18.89 -43.43
C LEU A 19 0.45 -19.68 -44.06
N TYR A 20 0.34 -21.01 -44.13
CA TYR A 20 1.26 -21.85 -44.88
C TYR A 20 0.98 -21.77 -46.38
N CYS A 21 1.98 -21.47 -47.19
CA CYS A 21 1.89 -21.31 -48.65
C CYS A 21 2.70 -22.39 -49.37
N ASP A 22 2.03 -23.24 -50.15
CA ASP A 22 2.66 -24.35 -50.87
C ASP A 22 3.42 -23.85 -52.10
N ASP A 23 2.85 -22.86 -52.79
CA ASP A 23 3.34 -22.37 -54.09
C ASP A 23 4.54 -21.42 -53.95
N TYR A 24 4.93 -21.10 -52.71
CA TYR A 24 5.98 -20.14 -52.39
C TYR A 24 6.93 -20.70 -51.33
N ASN A 25 7.87 -21.53 -51.78
CA ASN A 25 8.94 -22.13 -50.98
C ASN A 25 8.48 -22.98 -49.76
N GLN A 26 7.20 -23.37 -49.69
CA GLN A 26 6.67 -24.17 -48.58
C GLN A 26 6.88 -23.50 -47.21
N GLN A 27 6.55 -22.22 -47.11
CA GLN A 27 6.80 -21.37 -45.93
C GLN A 27 5.52 -20.86 -45.27
N TRP A 28 5.64 -20.49 -44.00
CA TRP A 28 4.61 -19.81 -43.23
C TRP A 28 4.74 -18.30 -43.38
N LEU A 29 3.80 -17.68 -44.08
CA LEU A 29 3.83 -16.26 -44.39
C LEU A 29 2.87 -15.48 -43.48
N ASN A 30 3.27 -14.30 -43.05
CA ASN A 30 2.45 -13.41 -42.23
C ASN A 30 1.33 -12.76 -43.06
N VAL A 31 0.08 -12.91 -42.61
CA VAL A 31 -1.11 -12.46 -43.36
C VAL A 31 -1.16 -10.94 -43.52
N GLY A 32 -0.62 -10.18 -42.58
CA GLY A 32 -0.72 -8.72 -42.56
C GLY A 32 0.58 -7.96 -42.80
N ASN A 33 1.68 -8.63 -43.13
CA ASN A 33 2.97 -7.99 -43.40
C ASN A 33 3.04 -7.48 -44.85
N ALA A 34 2.66 -6.21 -45.04
CA ALA A 34 2.72 -5.48 -46.31
C ALA A 34 3.88 -4.46 -46.31
N PHE A 35 4.48 -4.20 -47.49
CA PHE A 35 5.66 -3.34 -47.75
C PHE A 35 5.98 -2.27 -46.67
N GLN A 36 7.23 -2.26 -46.18
CA GLN A 36 7.87 -1.00 -45.81
C GLN A 36 8.26 -0.31 -47.12
N SER A 37 7.63 0.83 -47.40
CA SER A 37 7.94 1.66 -48.56
C SER A 37 9.38 2.16 -48.45
N ASN A 38 10.32 1.43 -49.06
CA ASN A 38 11.51 1.90 -49.76
C ASN A 38 12.47 0.71 -49.90
N ILE A 39 12.94 0.49 -51.13
CA ILE A 39 13.93 -0.49 -51.61
C ILE A 39 13.28 -1.66 -52.36
N ASP A 40 13.79 -1.83 -53.57
CA ASP A 40 13.31 -2.68 -54.65
C ASP A 40 13.39 -4.19 -54.36
N GLN A 41 12.43 -4.94 -54.94
CA GLN A 41 12.51 -6.37 -55.33
C GLN A 41 12.19 -7.51 -54.35
N GLU A 42 11.52 -7.31 -53.20
CA GLU A 42 10.86 -8.42 -52.49
C GLU A 42 9.34 -8.24 -52.47
N GLU A 43 8.59 -9.19 -53.07
CA GLU A 43 7.12 -9.22 -52.94
C GLU A 43 6.75 -9.39 -51.46
N SER A 44 5.92 -8.51 -50.90
CA SER A 44 5.54 -8.62 -49.48
C SER A 44 4.77 -9.92 -49.20
N GLN A 45 4.99 -10.53 -48.03
CA GLN A 45 4.33 -11.77 -47.61
C GLN A 45 2.80 -11.71 -47.77
N ALA A 46 2.18 -10.56 -47.46
CA ALA A 46 0.74 -10.36 -47.63
C ALA A 46 0.28 -10.44 -49.10
N VAL A 47 1.11 -9.98 -50.05
CA VAL A 47 0.81 -10.05 -51.50
C VAL A 47 0.91 -11.49 -51.98
N THR A 48 1.95 -12.21 -51.56
CA THR A 48 2.13 -13.64 -51.86
C THR A 48 0.94 -14.48 -51.37
N ILE A 49 0.43 -14.20 -50.17
CA ILE A 49 -0.78 -14.85 -49.65
C ILE A 49 -2.00 -14.56 -50.52
N GLN A 50 -2.17 -13.32 -51.00
CA GLN A 50 -3.29 -12.98 -51.87
C GLN A 50 -3.27 -13.77 -53.18
N TYR A 51 -2.08 -13.98 -53.76
CA TYR A 51 -1.91 -14.85 -54.93
C TYR A 51 -2.26 -16.31 -54.61
N GLN A 52 -1.72 -16.87 -53.51
CA GLN A 52 -2.01 -18.24 -53.07
C GLN A 52 -3.51 -18.49 -52.82
N LEU A 53 -4.22 -17.49 -52.32
CA LEU A 53 -5.66 -17.56 -52.04
C LEU A 53 -6.53 -17.23 -53.26
N GLU A 54 -5.93 -16.82 -54.38
CA GLU A 54 -6.62 -16.24 -55.54
C GLU A 54 -7.59 -15.11 -55.14
N LYS A 55 -7.21 -14.35 -54.12
CA LYS A 55 -8.06 -13.34 -53.49
C LYS A 55 -7.26 -12.09 -53.17
N GLN A 56 -7.57 -11.01 -53.87
CA GLN A 56 -7.04 -9.68 -53.56
C GLN A 56 -7.93 -8.96 -52.55
N GLY A 57 -7.30 -8.13 -51.71
CA GLY A 57 -8.00 -7.30 -50.75
C GLY A 57 -7.13 -6.75 -49.63
N THR A 58 -7.77 -5.99 -48.75
CA THR A 58 -7.22 -5.49 -47.50
C THR A 58 -7.03 -6.62 -46.48
N PHE A 59 -6.23 -6.39 -45.43
CA PHE A 59 -6.04 -7.38 -44.36
C PHE A 59 -7.38 -7.87 -43.77
N ARG A 60 -8.34 -6.95 -43.56
CA ARG A 60 -9.70 -7.28 -43.10
C ARG A 60 -10.42 -8.23 -44.05
N GLU A 61 -10.34 -8.00 -45.36
CA GLU A 61 -11.00 -8.83 -46.38
C GLU A 61 -10.34 -10.22 -46.51
N ILE A 62 -9.01 -10.28 -46.48
CA ILE A 62 -8.27 -11.55 -46.54
C ILE A 62 -8.56 -12.41 -45.31
N THR A 63 -8.52 -11.82 -44.11
CA THR A 63 -8.81 -12.56 -42.87
C THR A 63 -10.28 -12.97 -42.77
N LYS A 64 -11.21 -12.16 -43.30
CA LYS A 64 -12.61 -12.56 -43.45
C LYS A 64 -12.77 -13.76 -44.37
N TYR A 65 -12.08 -13.76 -45.52
CA TYR A 65 -12.08 -14.89 -46.44
C TYR A 65 -11.54 -16.18 -45.79
N LEU A 66 -10.45 -16.08 -45.03
CA LEU A 66 -9.90 -17.22 -44.27
C LEU A 66 -10.89 -17.75 -43.22
N LEU A 67 -11.64 -16.86 -42.55
CA LEU A 67 -12.68 -17.25 -41.59
C LEU A 67 -13.84 -17.99 -42.26
N GLU A 68 -14.35 -17.46 -43.37
CA GLU A 68 -15.46 -18.05 -44.15
C GLU A 68 -15.08 -19.41 -44.74
N ASN A 69 -13.79 -19.61 -45.03
CA ASN A 69 -13.23 -20.83 -45.59
C ASN A 69 -12.39 -21.63 -44.57
N TRP A 70 -12.71 -21.52 -43.27
CA TRP A 70 -11.95 -22.13 -42.18
C TRP A 70 -11.67 -23.62 -42.42
N GLU A 71 -12.68 -24.40 -42.81
CA GLU A 71 -12.53 -25.85 -43.00
C GLU A 71 -11.42 -26.22 -44.01
N LYS A 72 -11.20 -25.37 -45.01
CA LYS A 72 -10.17 -25.55 -46.04
C LYS A 72 -8.77 -25.20 -45.53
N TYR A 73 -8.64 -24.18 -44.68
CA TYR A 73 -7.35 -23.59 -44.30
C TYR A 73 -6.93 -23.84 -42.85
N GLN A 74 -7.76 -24.48 -42.03
CA GLN A 74 -7.55 -24.67 -40.60
C GLN A 74 -6.22 -25.33 -40.21
N ASP A 75 -5.66 -26.20 -41.05
CA ASP A 75 -4.37 -26.87 -40.81
C ASP A 75 -3.17 -26.08 -41.37
N ARG A 76 -3.45 -24.99 -42.09
CA ARG A 76 -2.47 -24.08 -42.71
C ARG A 76 -2.43 -22.72 -42.02
N ILE A 77 -3.11 -22.55 -40.90
CA ILE A 77 -3.20 -21.28 -40.18
C ILE A 77 -2.69 -21.48 -38.75
N LYS A 78 -1.90 -20.54 -38.24
CA LYS A 78 -1.55 -20.49 -36.81
C LYS A 78 -1.23 -19.08 -36.30
N PRO A 79 -1.39 -18.83 -34.99
CA PRO A 79 -0.89 -17.63 -34.36
C PRO A 79 0.63 -17.68 -34.24
N ILE A 80 1.34 -16.72 -34.83
CA ILE A 80 2.80 -16.75 -34.94
C ILE A 80 3.51 -15.84 -33.93
N ILE A 81 2.80 -14.88 -33.33
CA ILE A 81 3.37 -14.01 -32.29
C ILE A 81 3.07 -14.61 -30.91
N ILE A 82 1.80 -14.72 -30.55
CA ILE A 82 1.39 -15.23 -29.23
C ILE A 82 1.56 -16.75 -29.05
N GLY A 83 1.88 -17.48 -30.13
CA GLY A 83 1.92 -18.95 -30.13
C GLY A 83 2.84 -19.53 -29.06
N LYS A 84 4.06 -18.98 -28.93
CA LYS A 84 5.02 -19.45 -27.92
C LYS A 84 4.51 -19.30 -26.49
N LEU A 85 3.90 -18.16 -26.17
CA LEU A 85 3.33 -17.91 -24.84
C LEU A 85 2.22 -18.91 -24.52
N ILE A 86 1.37 -19.21 -25.50
CA ILE A 86 0.32 -20.22 -25.36
C ILE A 86 0.93 -21.59 -25.10
N GLU A 87 1.91 -22.02 -25.89
CA GLU A 87 2.57 -23.31 -25.74
C GLU A 87 3.23 -23.47 -24.35
N ASP A 88 3.96 -22.43 -23.91
CA ASP A 88 4.70 -22.42 -22.65
C ASP A 88 3.76 -22.35 -21.42
N TYR A 89 2.53 -21.81 -21.56
CA TYR A 89 1.58 -21.60 -20.45
C TYR A 89 0.25 -22.37 -20.57
N GLN A 90 0.09 -23.24 -21.57
CA GLN A 90 -1.19 -23.93 -21.85
C GLN A 90 -1.80 -24.64 -20.63
N ALA A 91 -0.99 -25.22 -19.76
CA ALA A 91 -1.48 -25.93 -18.57
C ALA A 91 -2.03 -25.01 -17.46
N LYS A 92 -1.78 -23.69 -17.55
CA LYS A 92 -2.20 -22.67 -16.57
C LYS A 92 -3.35 -21.81 -17.07
N ILE A 93 -3.47 -21.64 -18.39
CA ILE A 93 -4.47 -20.79 -19.02
C ILE A 93 -5.83 -21.49 -19.00
N ASP A 94 -6.83 -20.83 -18.43
CA ASP A 94 -8.23 -21.31 -18.42
C ASP A 94 -9.08 -20.54 -19.45
N THR A 95 -8.88 -19.23 -19.52
CA THR A 95 -9.64 -18.32 -20.40
C THR A 95 -8.69 -17.41 -21.16
N VAL A 96 -8.98 -17.22 -22.46
CA VAL A 96 -8.30 -16.28 -23.35
C VAL A 96 -9.27 -15.20 -23.80
N TYR A 97 -8.92 -13.95 -23.57
CA TYR A 97 -9.63 -12.79 -24.10
C TYR A 97 -8.82 -12.18 -25.24
N LEU A 98 -9.38 -12.22 -26.44
CA LEU A 98 -8.80 -11.60 -27.63
C LEU A 98 -9.42 -10.22 -27.83
N ILE A 99 -8.59 -9.18 -27.78
CA ILE A 99 -9.01 -7.80 -27.97
C ILE A 99 -8.70 -7.41 -29.41
N VAL A 100 -9.74 -7.04 -30.15
CA VAL A 100 -9.67 -6.77 -31.59
C VAL A 100 -10.21 -5.38 -31.90
N THR A 101 -9.72 -4.74 -32.96
CA THR A 101 -10.33 -3.51 -33.46
C THR A 101 -11.44 -3.82 -34.46
N ASN A 102 -12.53 -3.05 -34.40
CA ASN A 102 -13.62 -3.08 -35.35
C ASN A 102 -14.23 -1.68 -35.54
N GLN A 103 -13.61 -0.87 -36.39
CA GLN A 103 -13.84 0.57 -36.50
C GLN A 103 -14.91 0.97 -37.51
N GLU A 104 -15.90 0.12 -37.77
CA GLU A 104 -16.92 0.26 -38.85
C GLU A 104 -17.87 1.49 -38.72
N GLY A 105 -17.67 2.38 -37.74
CA GLY A 105 -18.45 3.62 -37.56
C GLY A 105 -17.63 4.90 -37.40
N VAL A 106 -16.30 4.82 -37.28
CA VAL A 106 -15.44 6.00 -37.10
C VAL A 106 -15.09 6.55 -38.48
N ALA A 107 -15.27 7.86 -38.70
CA ALA A 107 -15.33 8.57 -39.99
C ALA A 107 -14.13 8.48 -40.97
N LEU A 108 -13.25 7.48 -40.86
CA LEU A 108 -12.07 7.29 -41.70
C LEU A 108 -11.96 5.82 -42.19
N PRO A 109 -12.52 5.50 -43.38
CA PRO A 109 -12.46 4.16 -44.00
C PRO A 109 -11.06 3.55 -44.09
N LYS A 110 -10.01 4.39 -44.10
CA LYS A 110 -8.61 3.95 -44.17
C LYS A 110 -8.19 3.04 -43.01
N TYR A 111 -8.77 3.20 -41.81
CA TYR A 111 -8.39 2.39 -40.64
C TYR A 111 -9.10 1.04 -40.59
N CYS A 112 -10.29 0.92 -41.16
CA CYS A 112 -11.02 -0.35 -41.27
C CYS A 112 -10.25 -1.42 -42.06
N SER A 113 -9.41 -1.01 -43.02
CA SER A 113 -8.64 -1.94 -43.87
C SER A 113 -7.67 -2.85 -43.09
N LYS A 114 -7.24 -2.42 -41.89
CA LYS A 114 -6.28 -3.12 -41.03
C LYS A 114 -6.91 -3.66 -39.73
N ASP A 115 -8.22 -3.62 -39.61
CA ASP A 115 -8.91 -4.11 -38.41
C ASP A 115 -8.66 -5.60 -38.15
N SER A 116 -8.52 -5.94 -36.87
CA SER A 116 -8.17 -7.29 -36.43
C SER A 116 -9.35 -8.17 -36.05
N LEU A 117 -10.60 -7.74 -36.27
CA LEU A 117 -11.78 -8.53 -35.93
C LEU A 117 -11.72 -9.95 -36.50
N TYR A 118 -11.55 -10.09 -37.82
CA TYR A 118 -11.60 -11.39 -38.46
C TYR A 118 -10.33 -12.21 -38.21
N SER A 119 -9.15 -11.59 -38.07
CA SER A 119 -7.96 -12.33 -37.63
C SER A 119 -8.14 -12.87 -36.21
N GLY A 120 -8.75 -12.11 -35.30
CA GLY A 120 -9.08 -12.58 -33.96
C GLY A 120 -10.08 -13.73 -33.95
N GLU A 121 -11.11 -13.72 -34.81
CA GLU A 121 -12.04 -14.85 -34.96
C GLU A 121 -11.35 -16.11 -35.52
N VAL A 122 -10.41 -15.95 -36.46
CA VAL A 122 -9.60 -17.06 -36.96
C VAL A 122 -8.68 -17.62 -35.87
N ILE A 123 -7.99 -16.76 -35.11
CA ILE A 123 -7.17 -17.17 -33.97
C ILE A 123 -8.03 -17.88 -32.92
N LYS A 124 -9.24 -17.37 -32.63
CA LYS A 124 -10.18 -18.02 -31.72
C LYS A 124 -10.48 -19.45 -32.14
N LYS A 125 -10.86 -19.68 -33.41
CA LYS A 125 -11.12 -21.02 -33.95
C LYS A 125 -9.89 -21.93 -33.83
N TYR A 126 -8.71 -21.39 -34.14
CA TYR A 126 -7.45 -22.13 -33.97
C TYR A 126 -7.24 -22.55 -32.50
N LEU A 127 -7.44 -21.63 -31.56
CA LEU A 127 -7.24 -21.91 -30.14
C LEU A 127 -8.25 -22.92 -29.60
N GLU A 128 -9.53 -22.79 -29.97
CA GLU A 128 -10.59 -23.72 -29.57
C GLU A 128 -10.41 -25.13 -30.17
N LYS A 129 -9.80 -25.24 -31.37
CA LYS A 129 -9.46 -26.53 -31.99
C LYS A 129 -8.28 -27.22 -31.32
N ASN A 130 -7.22 -26.46 -31.01
CA ASN A 130 -5.94 -27.03 -30.58
C ASN A 130 -5.75 -27.07 -29.06
N TYR A 131 -6.54 -26.31 -28.30
CA TYR A 131 -6.42 -26.17 -26.85
C TYR A 131 -7.78 -26.17 -26.15
N ASN A 132 -7.82 -26.61 -24.90
CA ASN A 132 -9.03 -26.60 -24.08
C ASN A 132 -9.23 -25.26 -23.35
N PHE A 133 -9.18 -24.15 -24.08
CA PHE A 133 -9.38 -22.81 -23.52
C PHE A 133 -10.80 -22.31 -23.74
N LYS A 134 -11.30 -21.51 -22.81
CA LYS A 134 -12.47 -20.66 -23.07
C LYS A 134 -12.01 -19.39 -23.78
N VAL A 135 -12.34 -19.22 -25.06
CA VAL A 135 -11.91 -18.05 -25.84
C VAL A 135 -13.06 -17.07 -26.07
N LYS A 136 -12.82 -15.78 -25.82
CA LYS A 136 -13.81 -14.71 -26.05
C LYS A 136 -13.17 -13.54 -26.78
N ILE A 137 -13.96 -12.89 -27.65
CA ILE A 137 -13.52 -11.71 -28.40
C ILE A 137 -14.22 -10.46 -27.84
N PHE A 138 -13.43 -9.40 -27.67
CA PHE A 138 -13.90 -8.07 -27.28
C PHE A 138 -13.43 -7.05 -28.30
N LYS A 139 -14.35 -6.20 -28.73
CA LYS A 139 -14.15 -5.28 -29.85
C LYS A 139 -13.89 -3.87 -29.31
N GLN A 140 -12.87 -3.22 -29.85
CA GLN A 140 -12.58 -1.81 -29.67
C GLN A 140 -12.97 -1.03 -30.94
N GLY A 141 -13.35 0.23 -30.78
CA GLY A 141 -13.69 1.10 -31.92
C GLY A 141 -15.15 1.03 -32.37
N GLN A 142 -16.04 0.50 -31.51
CA GLN A 142 -17.48 0.54 -31.74
C GLN A 142 -18.08 1.80 -31.12
N GLN A 143 -19.30 2.18 -31.52
CA GLN A 143 -20.06 3.27 -30.86
C GLN A 143 -19.30 4.62 -30.79
N ASN A 144 -18.55 4.96 -31.84
CA ASN A 144 -17.69 6.15 -31.95
C ASN A 144 -16.45 6.16 -31.03
N GLU A 145 -16.10 5.05 -30.39
CA GLU A 145 -14.83 4.93 -29.67
C GLU A 145 -13.64 5.03 -30.63
N ASN A 146 -12.58 5.73 -30.24
CA ASN A 146 -11.34 5.85 -30.98
C ASN A 146 -10.22 5.05 -30.28
N PRO A 147 -9.79 3.89 -30.83
CA PRO A 147 -8.71 3.09 -30.25
C PRO A 147 -7.34 3.80 -30.19
N SER A 148 -7.19 4.92 -30.89
CA SER A 148 -6.00 5.79 -30.85
C SER A 148 -6.11 6.93 -29.82
N ASP A 149 -7.24 7.08 -29.16
CA ASP A 149 -7.41 8.02 -28.03
C ASP A 149 -7.12 7.30 -26.72
N PHE A 150 -6.15 7.83 -25.96
CA PHE A 150 -5.70 7.21 -24.71
C PHE A 150 -6.78 7.25 -23.62
N GLU A 151 -7.52 8.35 -23.48
CA GLU A 151 -8.50 8.54 -22.40
C GLU A 151 -9.77 7.71 -22.64
N GLU A 152 -10.21 7.61 -23.90
CA GLU A 152 -11.30 6.72 -24.27
C GLU A 152 -10.92 5.26 -24.03
N MET A 153 -9.72 4.84 -24.43
CA MET A 153 -9.24 3.49 -24.17
C MET A 153 -9.00 3.20 -22.69
N PHE A 154 -8.57 4.18 -21.91
CA PHE A 154 -8.47 4.04 -20.46
C PHE A 154 -9.83 3.68 -19.86
N THR A 155 -10.87 4.40 -20.24
CA THR A 155 -12.26 4.14 -19.80
C THR A 155 -12.77 2.79 -20.31
N TRP A 156 -12.47 2.44 -21.56
CA TRP A 156 -12.85 1.15 -22.14
C TRP A 156 -12.22 -0.02 -21.38
N TRP A 157 -10.92 0.05 -21.10
CA TRP A 157 -10.21 -0.99 -20.37
C TRP A 157 -10.72 -1.13 -18.94
N GLN A 158 -11.04 -0.03 -18.25
CA GLN A 158 -11.68 -0.09 -16.94
C GLN A 158 -12.99 -0.89 -16.95
N LYS A 159 -13.85 -0.66 -17.95
CA LYS A 159 -15.10 -1.42 -18.13
C LYS A 159 -14.83 -2.88 -18.48
N PHE A 160 -13.81 -3.15 -19.31
CA PHE A 160 -13.42 -4.51 -19.65
C PHE A 160 -12.94 -5.30 -18.42
N TRP A 161 -12.22 -4.67 -17.50
CA TRP A 161 -11.78 -5.32 -16.27
C TRP A 161 -12.95 -5.77 -15.38
N ASP A 162 -14.10 -5.12 -15.45
CA ASP A 162 -15.31 -5.57 -14.73
C ASP A 162 -15.90 -6.87 -15.33
N VAL A 163 -15.57 -7.22 -16.58
CA VAL A 163 -15.91 -8.54 -17.15
C VAL A 163 -15.02 -9.64 -16.58
N ILE A 164 -13.74 -9.32 -16.34
CA ILE A 164 -12.74 -10.26 -15.82
C ILE A 164 -12.93 -10.48 -14.31
N ASP A 165 -13.17 -9.41 -13.56
CA ASP A 165 -13.37 -9.45 -12.11
C ASP A 165 -14.56 -8.58 -11.69
N PRO A 166 -15.81 -9.06 -11.91
CA PRO A 166 -17.02 -8.29 -11.63
C PRO A 166 -17.20 -7.96 -10.16
N ASN A 167 -16.63 -8.78 -9.27
CA ASN A 167 -16.73 -8.60 -7.82
C ASN A 167 -15.58 -7.77 -7.25
N LYS A 168 -14.68 -7.26 -8.08
CA LYS A 168 -13.61 -6.34 -7.66
C LYS A 168 -12.71 -6.94 -6.56
N LYS A 169 -12.48 -8.25 -6.60
CA LYS A 169 -11.68 -8.97 -5.61
C LYS A 169 -10.18 -8.81 -5.82
N ASN A 170 -9.75 -8.32 -6.99
CA ASN A 170 -8.36 -8.07 -7.39
C ASN A 170 -7.44 -9.30 -7.24
N ASN A 171 -8.00 -10.52 -7.32
CA ASN A 171 -7.28 -11.78 -7.06
C ASN A 171 -7.05 -12.63 -8.31
N GLN A 172 -7.33 -12.09 -9.50
CA GLN A 172 -7.16 -12.78 -10.77
C GLN A 172 -5.72 -12.68 -11.25
N ASN A 173 -5.13 -13.81 -11.62
CA ASN A 173 -3.81 -13.86 -12.26
C ASN A 173 -3.94 -13.57 -13.75
N LEU A 174 -3.27 -12.53 -14.23
CA LEU A 174 -3.33 -12.07 -15.62
C LEU A 174 -2.00 -12.23 -16.33
N LEU A 175 -2.03 -12.82 -17.52
CA LEU A 175 -0.98 -12.69 -18.52
C LEU A 175 -1.48 -11.70 -19.57
N LEU A 176 -0.71 -10.66 -19.84
CA LEU A 176 -1.07 -9.60 -20.77
C LEU A 176 -0.08 -9.58 -21.95
N CYS A 177 -0.60 -9.79 -23.15
CA CYS A 177 0.09 -9.59 -24.42
C CYS A 177 -0.54 -8.39 -25.12
N LEU A 178 0.12 -7.23 -25.07
CA LEU A 178 -0.48 -5.97 -25.52
C LEU A 178 0.20 -5.41 -26.78
N LYS A 179 0.90 -6.26 -27.56
CA LYS A 179 1.69 -5.83 -28.72
C LYS A 179 0.85 -5.65 -29.99
N GLY A 180 -0.30 -6.31 -30.09
CA GLY A 180 -1.22 -6.14 -31.22
C GLY A 180 -2.07 -4.87 -31.08
N GLY A 181 -2.55 -4.34 -32.20
CA GLY A 181 -3.46 -3.19 -32.20
C GLY A 181 -2.76 -1.83 -32.08
N VAL A 182 -3.41 -0.90 -31.37
CA VAL A 182 -3.03 0.52 -31.31
C VAL A 182 -2.30 0.83 -30.00
N ASN A 183 -1.13 1.49 -30.09
CA ASN A 183 -0.24 1.73 -28.94
C ASN A 183 -0.95 2.42 -27.76
N GLN A 184 -1.81 3.41 -28.01
CA GLN A 184 -2.55 4.13 -26.96
C GLN A 184 -3.47 3.19 -26.17
N SER A 185 -4.14 2.26 -26.84
CA SER A 185 -4.96 1.23 -26.20
C SER A 185 -4.11 0.30 -25.34
N SER A 186 -2.95 -0.14 -25.85
CA SER A 186 -2.03 -1.01 -25.10
C SER A 186 -1.51 -0.35 -23.83
N GLU A 187 -1.09 0.92 -23.89
CA GLU A 187 -0.61 1.65 -22.70
C GLU A 187 -1.74 1.90 -21.68
N ALA A 188 -2.94 2.23 -22.15
CA ALA A 188 -4.11 2.33 -21.29
C ALA A 188 -4.41 1.00 -20.56
N ALA A 189 -4.28 -0.12 -21.26
CA ALA A 189 -4.43 -1.46 -20.69
C ALA A 189 -3.38 -1.74 -19.61
N ARG A 190 -2.10 -1.41 -19.87
CA ARG A 190 -1.01 -1.62 -18.90
C ARG A 190 -1.28 -0.88 -17.59
N ILE A 191 -1.59 0.40 -17.66
CA ILE A 191 -1.80 1.24 -16.48
C ILE A 191 -3.05 0.81 -15.69
N THR A 192 -4.15 0.57 -16.39
CA THR A 192 -5.42 0.18 -15.74
C THR A 192 -5.34 -1.22 -15.15
N ALA A 193 -4.68 -2.17 -15.82
CA ALA A 193 -4.48 -3.53 -15.29
C ALA A 193 -3.61 -3.52 -14.03
N ILE A 194 -2.47 -2.83 -14.04
CA ILE A 194 -1.59 -2.72 -12.86
C ILE A 194 -2.34 -2.06 -11.70
N THR A 195 -3.11 -1.00 -11.97
CA THR A 195 -3.89 -0.31 -10.94
C THR A 195 -4.98 -1.22 -10.36
N ARG A 196 -5.52 -2.15 -11.15
CA ARG A 196 -6.66 -2.99 -10.77
C ARG A 196 -6.25 -4.29 -10.09
N PHE A 197 -5.25 -4.96 -10.64
CA PHE A 197 -4.86 -6.33 -10.28
C PHE A 197 -3.48 -6.39 -9.60
N GLU A 198 -2.80 -5.24 -9.48
CA GLU A 198 -1.55 -5.06 -8.75
C GLU A 198 -0.49 -6.11 -9.11
N GLU A 199 0.05 -6.83 -8.12
CA GLU A 199 1.12 -7.82 -8.30
C GLU A 199 0.68 -9.08 -9.07
N ASN A 200 -0.60 -9.24 -9.39
CA ASN A 200 -1.14 -10.41 -10.10
C ASN A 200 -1.06 -10.27 -11.64
N VAL A 201 -0.44 -9.22 -12.15
CA VAL A 201 -0.28 -8.96 -13.59
C VAL A 201 1.13 -9.29 -14.06
N ILE A 202 1.22 -10.02 -15.17
CA ILE A 202 2.48 -10.32 -15.85
C ILE A 202 2.37 -9.88 -17.31
N PHE A 203 3.30 -9.04 -17.76
CA PHE A 203 3.38 -8.54 -19.13
C PHE A 203 4.37 -9.36 -19.95
N PHE A 204 3.97 -9.65 -21.19
CA PHE A 204 4.81 -10.27 -22.20
C PHE A 204 4.89 -9.34 -23.42
N ASP A 205 6.10 -9.01 -23.82
CA ASP A 205 6.38 -8.37 -25.10
C ASP A 205 7.11 -9.38 -25.99
N PHE A 206 6.86 -9.31 -27.29
CA PHE A 206 7.37 -10.28 -28.26
C PHE A 206 8.47 -9.64 -29.11
N GLU A 207 9.41 -10.43 -29.59
CA GLU A 207 10.41 -10.01 -30.57
C GLU A 207 10.14 -10.80 -31.85
N GLU A 208 9.88 -10.11 -32.96
CA GLU A 208 9.52 -10.81 -34.20
C GLU A 208 10.75 -11.48 -34.79
N ASP A 209 10.70 -12.81 -34.91
CA ASP A 209 11.73 -13.60 -35.60
C ASP A 209 11.18 -14.07 -36.95
N ILE A 210 11.46 -13.28 -37.98
CA ILE A 210 10.93 -13.56 -39.33
C ILE A 210 11.41 -14.93 -39.83
N GLN A 211 12.66 -15.32 -39.57
CA GLN A 211 13.23 -16.55 -40.12
C GLN A 211 12.61 -17.80 -39.49
N ASP A 212 12.38 -17.76 -38.18
CA ASP A 212 11.69 -18.85 -37.50
C ASP A 212 10.18 -18.83 -37.78
N ASN A 213 9.58 -17.65 -37.93
CA ASN A 213 8.19 -17.51 -38.34
C ASN A 213 7.93 -18.12 -39.72
N LEU A 214 8.86 -17.97 -40.68
CA LEU A 214 8.79 -18.61 -42.01
C LEU A 214 8.82 -20.15 -41.95
N LYS A 215 9.47 -20.72 -40.93
CA LYS A 215 9.44 -22.17 -40.65
C LYS A 215 8.20 -22.58 -39.87
N GLY A 216 7.40 -21.62 -39.43
CA GLY A 216 6.22 -21.82 -38.62
C GLY A 216 6.47 -21.91 -37.12
N ASN A 217 7.67 -21.56 -36.66
CA ASN A 217 7.95 -21.47 -35.23
C ASN A 217 7.49 -20.09 -34.74
N PRO A 218 6.70 -20.01 -33.65
CA PRO A 218 6.26 -18.74 -33.12
C PRO A 218 7.43 -17.88 -32.62
N SER A 219 7.27 -16.57 -32.73
CA SER A 219 8.22 -15.57 -32.26
C SER A 219 8.47 -15.68 -30.75
N PRO A 220 9.71 -15.48 -30.28
CA PRO A 220 10.01 -15.45 -28.85
C PRO A 220 9.39 -14.24 -28.14
N TYR A 221 9.27 -14.34 -26.82
CA TYR A 221 8.92 -13.23 -25.94
C TYR A 221 10.10 -12.84 -25.05
N THR A 222 10.17 -11.56 -24.70
CA THR A 222 11.15 -11.02 -23.75
C THR A 222 10.88 -11.55 -22.34
N ALA A 223 11.87 -11.47 -21.45
CA ALA A 223 11.66 -11.85 -20.06
C ALA A 223 10.44 -11.11 -19.48
N PRO A 224 9.45 -11.84 -18.91
CA PRO A 224 8.21 -11.22 -18.46
C PRO A 224 8.49 -10.20 -17.36
N PHE A 225 7.76 -9.09 -17.39
CA PHE A 225 7.87 -8.05 -16.38
C PHE A 225 6.54 -7.82 -15.67
N LYS A 226 6.61 -7.37 -14.42
CA LYS A 226 5.45 -7.31 -13.49
C LYS A 226 5.05 -5.89 -13.08
N GLY A 227 5.69 -4.86 -13.65
CA GLY A 227 5.42 -3.46 -13.30
C GLY A 227 5.78 -3.10 -11.85
N VAL A 228 6.61 -3.90 -11.18
CA VAL A 228 6.92 -3.81 -9.74
C VAL A 228 7.45 -2.42 -9.37
N ASN A 229 8.34 -1.84 -10.17
CA ASN A 229 8.89 -0.52 -9.90
C ASN A 229 7.83 0.60 -9.98
N TYR A 230 6.86 0.48 -10.88
CA TYR A 230 5.76 1.44 -10.99
C TYR A 230 4.81 1.33 -9.79
N LEU A 231 4.42 0.09 -9.43
CA LEU A 231 3.59 -0.17 -8.24
C LEU A 231 4.28 0.33 -6.97
N TRP A 232 5.58 0.05 -6.85
CA TRP A 232 6.37 0.48 -5.72
C TRP A 232 6.44 1.99 -5.62
N SER A 233 6.75 2.71 -6.70
CA SER A 233 6.79 4.18 -6.69
C SER A 233 5.50 4.79 -6.13
N ARG A 234 4.33 4.26 -6.52
CA ARG A 234 3.03 4.70 -6.01
C ARG A 234 2.82 4.32 -4.55
N LYS A 235 3.06 3.06 -4.18
CA LYS A 235 2.89 2.56 -2.80
C LYS A 235 3.88 3.22 -1.83
N GLN A 236 5.10 3.51 -2.26
CA GLN A 236 6.11 4.25 -1.50
C GLN A 236 5.64 5.68 -1.23
N ALA A 237 5.16 6.41 -2.24
CA ALA A 237 4.65 7.76 -2.06
C ALA A 237 3.42 7.80 -1.12
N GLU A 238 2.54 6.80 -1.19
CA GLU A 238 1.41 6.68 -0.28
C GLU A 238 1.83 6.32 1.15
N ALA A 239 2.73 5.36 1.32
CA ALA A 239 3.31 4.99 2.61
C ALA A 239 3.99 6.20 3.27
N LEU A 240 4.74 7.01 2.53
CA LEU A 240 5.37 8.22 3.06
C LEU A 240 4.33 9.26 3.50
N ARG A 241 3.24 9.46 2.74
CA ARG A 241 2.14 10.36 3.14
C ARG A 241 1.40 9.89 4.40
N LEU A 242 1.19 8.58 4.54
CA LEU A 242 0.59 8.01 5.76
C LEU A 242 1.55 8.12 6.95
N LEU A 243 2.84 7.89 6.73
CA LEU A 243 3.87 8.04 7.74
C LEU A 243 3.96 9.48 8.23
N ASP A 244 3.89 10.49 7.36
CA ASP A 244 3.87 11.91 7.76
C ASP A 244 2.70 12.23 8.70
N ARG A 245 1.60 11.45 8.64
CA ARG A 245 0.45 11.51 9.55
C ARG A 245 0.56 10.55 10.74
N CYS A 246 1.69 9.88 10.91
CA CYS A 246 1.94 8.85 11.93
C CYS A 246 0.94 7.68 11.89
N ASP A 247 0.42 7.35 10.70
CA ASP A 247 -0.47 6.20 10.49
C ASP A 247 0.33 4.92 10.21
N TYR A 248 0.95 4.37 11.25
CA TYR A 248 1.82 3.20 11.12
C TYR A 248 1.09 1.94 10.67
N GLU A 249 -0.19 1.80 11.00
CA GLU A 249 -1.01 0.65 10.60
C GLU A 249 -1.37 0.75 9.11
N GLY A 250 -1.77 1.93 8.65
CA GLY A 250 -1.96 2.20 7.22
C GLY A 250 -0.68 1.95 6.41
N VAL A 251 0.46 2.45 6.87
CA VAL A 251 1.77 2.14 6.23
C VAL A 251 2.01 0.63 6.15
N ASN A 252 1.81 -0.10 7.26
CA ASN A 252 2.01 -1.55 7.29
C ASN A 252 1.08 -2.30 6.33
N SER A 253 -0.18 -1.85 6.18
CA SER A 253 -1.12 -2.47 5.23
C SER A 253 -0.69 -2.33 3.76
N ILE A 254 -0.17 -1.16 3.37
CA ILE A 254 0.30 -0.90 2.00
C ILE A 254 1.55 -1.73 1.67
N LEU A 255 2.43 -1.89 2.66
CA LEU A 255 3.71 -2.55 2.49
C LEU A 255 3.67 -4.07 2.66
N LEU A 256 2.54 -4.62 3.12
CA LEU A 256 2.37 -6.06 3.37
C LEU A 256 2.80 -6.96 2.20
N PRO A 257 2.49 -6.66 0.92
CA PRO A 257 2.90 -7.51 -0.21
C PRO A 257 4.43 -7.63 -0.35
N TYR A 258 5.18 -6.60 0.04
CA TYR A 258 6.64 -6.56 -0.11
C TYR A 258 7.39 -7.32 1.00
N TYR A 259 6.71 -7.67 2.10
CA TYR A 259 7.33 -8.42 3.19
C TYR A 259 7.72 -9.86 2.81
N GLN A 260 7.29 -10.32 1.63
CA GLN A 260 7.71 -11.59 1.05
C GLN A 260 9.16 -11.55 0.53
N ASP A 261 9.73 -10.36 0.29
CA ASP A 261 11.15 -10.20 -0.07
C ASP A 261 12.05 -10.39 1.17
N SER A 262 12.11 -11.62 1.68
CA SER A 262 12.88 -11.96 2.88
C SER A 262 14.39 -11.80 2.73
N ASN A 263 14.88 -11.63 1.50
CA ASN A 263 16.30 -11.48 1.20
C ASN A 263 16.76 -10.02 1.28
N ASN A 264 15.83 -9.06 1.32
CA ASN A 264 16.14 -7.65 1.48
C ASN A 264 16.18 -7.27 2.97
N GLU A 265 17.32 -6.74 3.44
CA GLU A 265 17.50 -6.37 4.85
C GLU A 265 16.64 -5.16 5.24
N ASP A 266 16.46 -4.19 4.33
CA ASP A 266 15.71 -2.97 4.59
C ASP A 266 14.23 -3.28 4.85
N ILE A 267 13.61 -4.15 4.03
CA ILE A 267 12.20 -4.50 4.22
C ILE A 267 11.97 -5.32 5.50
N ARG A 268 12.93 -6.19 5.87
CA ARG A 268 12.89 -6.94 7.12
C ARG A 268 12.97 -6.04 8.34
N LYS A 269 13.91 -5.08 8.34
CA LYS A 269 14.01 -4.06 9.38
C LYS A 269 12.75 -3.21 9.43
N LEU A 270 12.25 -2.79 8.28
CA LEU A 270 11.05 -1.96 8.18
C LEU A 270 9.82 -2.64 8.81
N LYS A 271 9.60 -3.92 8.50
CA LYS A 271 8.53 -4.72 9.12
C LYS A 271 8.65 -4.76 10.65
N LEU A 272 9.86 -4.97 11.18
CA LEU A 272 10.09 -4.96 12.63
C LEU A 272 9.79 -3.60 13.24
N TYR A 273 10.31 -2.51 12.65
CA TYR A 273 10.13 -1.16 13.16
C TYR A 273 8.65 -0.72 13.13
N LEU A 274 7.93 -1.01 12.04
CA LEU A 274 6.50 -0.72 11.93
C LEU A 274 5.68 -1.50 12.97
N SER A 275 5.97 -2.79 13.17
CA SER A 275 5.28 -3.59 14.19
C SER A 275 5.41 -2.99 15.59
N LYS A 276 6.59 -2.45 15.92
CA LYS A 276 6.85 -1.74 17.19
C LYS A 276 6.12 -0.39 17.25
N ALA A 277 6.17 0.40 16.17
CA ALA A 277 5.47 1.67 16.10
C ALA A 277 3.95 1.53 16.27
N ILE A 278 3.36 0.45 15.74
CA ILE A 278 1.94 0.12 15.94
C ILE A 278 1.65 -0.13 17.42
N LYS A 279 2.51 -0.86 18.14
CA LYS A 279 2.37 -1.09 19.59
C LYS A 279 2.49 0.20 20.41
N TRP A 280 3.46 1.05 20.05
CA TRP A 280 3.59 2.38 20.63
C TRP A 280 2.32 3.22 20.44
N ASN A 281 1.74 3.19 19.24
CA ASN A 281 0.55 3.97 18.89
C ASN A 281 -0.70 3.62 19.71
N ILE A 282 -0.75 2.40 20.27
CA ILE A 282 -1.83 1.92 21.15
C ILE A 282 -1.45 1.94 22.63
N THR A 283 -0.35 2.61 23.01
CA THR A 283 0.19 2.69 24.37
C THR A 283 0.72 1.37 24.96
N ASP A 284 0.91 0.34 24.15
CA ASP A 284 1.62 -0.89 24.52
C ASP A 284 3.14 -0.65 24.46
N PHE A 285 3.59 0.24 25.35
CA PHE A 285 4.97 0.70 25.39
C PHE A 285 5.94 -0.42 25.75
N ASP A 286 5.52 -1.37 26.60
CA ASP A 286 6.34 -2.53 26.98
C ASP A 286 6.67 -3.41 25.77
N THR A 287 5.68 -3.73 24.92
CA THR A 287 5.94 -4.48 23.68
C THR A 287 6.75 -3.65 22.69
N PHE A 288 6.46 -2.35 22.55
CA PHE A 288 7.23 -1.44 21.70
C PHE A 288 8.74 -1.50 22.00
N ILE A 289 9.10 -1.44 23.29
CA ILE A 289 10.50 -1.34 23.69
C ILE A 289 11.20 -2.73 23.81
N SER A 290 10.42 -3.81 23.93
CA SER A 290 10.95 -5.17 24.08
C SER A 290 12.01 -5.55 23.02
N GLY A 291 13.12 -6.16 23.46
CA GLY A 291 14.22 -6.54 22.56
C GLY A 291 15.14 -5.39 22.11
N LEU A 292 14.98 -4.18 22.65
CA LEU A 292 15.97 -3.09 22.49
C LEU A 292 17.01 -3.13 23.59
N GLN A 293 18.28 -3.00 23.22
CA GLN A 293 19.42 -2.89 24.14
C GLN A 293 19.53 -1.52 24.83
N GLN A 294 18.57 -0.60 24.62
CA GLN A 294 18.72 0.84 24.90
C GLN A 294 17.79 1.40 26.00
N ILE A 295 17.30 0.58 26.93
CA ILE A 295 16.68 1.13 28.14
C ILE A 295 17.78 1.20 29.20
N PRO A 296 18.36 2.39 29.52
CA PRO A 296 19.24 2.53 30.66
C PRO A 296 18.68 1.87 31.94
N ASN A 297 19.57 1.30 32.75
CA ASN A 297 19.21 0.83 34.08
C ASN A 297 18.72 2.04 34.90
N ASN A 298 17.52 1.94 35.46
CA ASN A 298 16.78 3.02 36.14
C ASN A 298 16.15 4.07 35.21
N ASN A 299 15.02 3.74 34.58
CA ASN A 299 14.26 4.63 33.69
C ASN A 299 12.77 4.71 34.04
N TRP A 300 12.38 4.62 35.30
CA TRP A 300 10.95 4.58 35.68
C TRP A 300 10.07 5.68 35.03
N TRP A 301 10.68 6.78 34.59
CA TRP A 301 10.03 7.91 33.92
C TRP A 301 9.75 7.78 32.42
N TRP A 302 10.40 6.86 31.69
CA TRP A 302 10.44 6.91 30.21
C TRP A 302 9.04 6.85 29.55
N LYS A 303 8.11 6.06 30.12
CA LYS A 303 6.73 5.95 29.61
C LYS A 303 5.96 7.26 29.67
N GLY A 304 6.29 8.14 30.64
CA GLY A 304 5.71 9.47 30.72
C GLY A 304 6.04 10.31 29.49
N TYR A 305 7.32 10.29 29.06
CA TYR A 305 7.77 10.98 27.86
C TYR A 305 7.15 10.41 26.58
N GLU A 306 7.04 9.08 26.47
CA GLU A 306 6.36 8.45 25.33
C GLU A 306 4.87 8.82 25.25
N SER A 307 4.16 8.81 26.38
CA SER A 307 2.76 9.23 26.42
C SER A 307 2.60 10.71 26.03
N ALA A 308 3.51 11.59 26.45
CA ALA A 308 3.46 12.99 26.08
C ALA A 308 3.76 13.21 24.60
N TYR A 309 4.75 12.50 24.05
CA TYR A 309 5.04 12.56 22.62
C TYR A 309 3.88 12.01 21.78
N LEU A 310 3.21 10.95 22.24
CA LEU A 310 1.96 10.47 21.64
C LEU A 310 0.86 11.53 21.67
N GLY A 311 0.72 12.29 22.76
CA GLY A 311 -0.19 13.42 22.83
C GLY A 311 0.09 14.48 21.77
N PHE A 312 1.38 14.78 21.52
CA PHE A 312 1.77 15.68 20.42
C PHE A 312 1.44 15.09 19.03
N VAL A 313 1.63 13.78 18.84
CA VAL A 313 1.23 13.10 17.60
C VAL A 313 -0.28 13.19 17.38
N ARG A 314 -1.10 12.96 18.42
CA ARG A 314 -2.56 13.12 18.34
C ARG A 314 -2.98 14.54 17.98
N PHE A 315 -2.30 15.53 18.54
CA PHE A 315 -2.52 16.93 18.16
C PHE A 315 -2.23 17.16 16.66
N LYS A 316 -1.10 16.65 16.15
CA LYS A 316 -0.75 16.75 14.72
C LYS A 316 -1.79 16.07 13.81
N GLN A 317 -2.44 15.01 14.30
CA GLN A 317 -3.51 14.30 13.60
C GLN A 317 -4.87 15.02 13.67
N GLY A 318 -4.98 16.13 14.42
CA GLY A 318 -6.23 16.86 14.63
C GLY A 318 -7.09 16.33 15.79
N ASN A 319 -6.59 15.37 16.56
CA ASN A 319 -7.31 14.74 17.67
C ASN A 319 -7.05 15.49 18.98
N ASN A 320 -7.63 16.69 19.13
CA ASN A 320 -7.35 17.60 20.27
C ASN A 320 -7.72 17.00 21.64
N ILE A 321 -8.83 16.26 21.71
CA ILE A 321 -9.28 15.59 22.95
C ILE A 321 -8.25 14.53 23.37
N GLU A 322 -7.83 13.67 22.45
CA GLU A 322 -6.80 12.66 22.76
C GLU A 322 -5.45 13.30 23.09
N ALA A 323 -5.07 14.36 22.38
CA ALA A 323 -3.86 15.12 22.67
C ALA A 323 -3.85 15.64 24.12
N PHE A 324 -4.97 16.21 24.56
CA PHE A 324 -5.17 16.65 25.95
C PHE A 324 -4.97 15.48 26.92
N PHE A 325 -5.68 14.36 26.70
CA PHE A 325 -5.65 13.24 27.64
C PHE A 325 -4.31 12.53 27.69
N HIS A 326 -3.61 12.35 26.56
CA HIS A 326 -2.28 11.75 26.56
C HIS A 326 -1.24 12.64 27.26
N ALA A 327 -1.32 13.96 27.08
CA ALA A 327 -0.44 14.90 27.79
C ALA A 327 -0.75 14.96 29.29
N PHE A 328 -2.02 14.98 29.69
CA PHE A 328 -2.41 14.94 31.10
C PHE A 328 -2.01 13.61 31.75
N ARG A 329 -2.31 12.48 31.08
CA ARG A 329 -1.95 11.12 31.51
C ARG A 329 -0.44 10.94 31.63
N ALA A 330 0.34 11.56 30.75
CA ALA A 330 1.79 11.54 30.85
C ALA A 330 2.26 12.10 32.19
N ILE A 331 1.69 13.24 32.63
CA ILE A 331 2.06 13.90 33.87
C ILE A 331 1.51 13.14 35.08
N GLU A 332 0.20 12.86 35.13
CA GLU A 332 -0.44 12.15 36.25
C GLU A 332 0.11 10.72 36.39
N GLY A 333 0.33 10.03 35.27
CA GLY A 333 0.97 8.72 35.25
C GLY A 333 2.39 8.78 35.78
N LEU A 334 3.19 9.76 35.36
CA LEU A 334 4.56 9.92 35.86
C LEU A 334 4.61 10.28 37.34
N MET A 335 3.63 11.03 37.87
CA MET A 335 3.47 11.21 39.31
C MET A 335 3.28 9.88 40.04
N SER A 336 2.42 9.00 39.52
CA SER A 336 2.19 7.67 40.09
C SER A 336 3.46 6.81 40.06
N GLU A 337 4.18 6.83 38.94
CA GLU A 337 5.47 6.12 38.79
C GLU A 337 6.53 6.67 39.76
N LEU A 338 6.58 7.99 39.99
CA LEU A 338 7.49 8.61 40.97
C LEU A 338 7.24 8.09 42.39
N ILE A 339 5.98 8.07 42.83
CA ILE A 339 5.60 7.56 44.16
C ILE A 339 5.92 6.07 44.27
N THR A 340 5.59 5.30 43.24
CA THR A 340 5.91 3.86 43.17
C THR A 340 7.40 3.61 43.27
N PHE A 341 8.19 4.34 42.50
CA PHE A 341 9.64 4.20 42.48
C PHE A 341 10.29 4.54 43.83
N LYS A 342 9.89 5.67 44.45
CA LYS A 342 10.48 6.12 45.72
C LYS A 342 10.03 5.31 46.94
N TYR A 343 8.78 4.84 46.95
CA TYR A 343 8.14 4.26 48.13
C TYR A 343 7.57 2.86 47.89
N ASN A 344 8.21 2.08 47.01
CA ASN A 344 7.73 0.77 46.54
C ASN A 344 7.24 -0.14 47.67
N ASP A 345 7.96 -0.22 48.79
CA ASP A 345 7.62 -1.07 49.94
C ASP A 345 6.28 -0.70 50.63
N TYR A 346 5.78 0.51 50.39
CA TYR A 346 4.54 1.04 50.97
C TYR A 346 3.43 1.19 49.93
N VAL A 347 3.72 0.95 48.65
CA VAL A 347 2.73 0.97 47.57
C VAL A 347 2.17 -0.44 47.38
N ILE A 348 0.85 -0.55 47.40
CA ILE A 348 0.14 -1.82 47.23
C ILE A 348 -0.50 -1.83 45.84
N PHE A 349 -0.33 -2.96 45.14
CA PHE A 349 -0.91 -3.24 43.81
C PHE A 349 -1.94 -4.37 43.92
N PRO A 350 -3.20 -4.09 44.32
CA PRO A 350 -4.21 -5.13 44.36
C PRO A 350 -4.61 -5.52 42.95
N LYS A 351 -4.89 -6.82 42.74
CA LYS A 351 -5.27 -7.33 41.42
C LYS A 351 -6.61 -6.74 40.98
N GLY A 352 -6.60 -6.02 39.86
CA GLY A 352 -7.83 -5.44 39.27
C GLY A 352 -8.31 -4.16 39.95
N GLU A 353 -7.57 -3.61 40.92
CA GLU A 353 -7.89 -2.35 41.59
C GLU A 353 -6.82 -1.30 41.34
N THR A 354 -7.11 -0.06 41.74
CA THR A 354 -6.18 1.06 41.63
C THR A 354 -5.08 0.96 42.70
N PRO A 355 -3.80 1.13 42.32
CA PRO A 355 -2.71 1.13 43.31
C PRO A 355 -2.86 2.29 44.30
N TYR A 356 -2.36 2.08 45.51
CA TYR A 356 -2.43 3.06 46.59
C TYR A 356 -1.20 3.02 47.49
N LEU A 357 -0.90 4.15 48.12
CA LEU A 357 0.07 4.27 49.19
C LEU A 357 -0.60 3.95 50.54
N SER A 358 0.06 3.10 51.34
CA SER A 358 -0.42 2.69 52.66
C SER A 358 -0.03 3.69 53.75
N SER A 359 -0.97 4.02 54.64
CA SER A 359 -0.76 4.89 55.82
C SER A 359 0.33 4.40 56.79
N LYS A 360 0.78 3.15 56.64
CA LYS A 360 1.97 2.62 57.34
C LYS A 360 3.23 3.45 57.06
N ILE A 361 3.28 4.18 55.94
CA ILE A 361 4.39 5.09 55.64
C ILE A 361 4.51 6.23 56.67
N CYS A 362 3.44 6.56 57.40
CA CYS A 362 3.43 7.54 58.47
C CYS A 362 3.85 6.97 59.84
N ASP A 363 4.04 5.66 59.96
CA ASP A 363 4.36 5.04 61.24
C ASP A 363 5.72 5.51 61.77
N LYS A 364 5.89 5.52 63.09
CA LYS A 364 7.13 6.00 63.75
C LYS A 364 8.40 5.31 63.24
N ASN A 365 8.27 4.05 62.81
CA ASN A 365 9.36 3.21 62.32
C ASN A 365 9.62 3.36 60.81
N SER A 366 8.79 4.13 60.09
CA SER A 366 9.02 4.42 58.67
C SER A 366 10.30 5.26 58.49
N PRO A 367 11.15 4.93 57.50
CA PRO A 367 12.35 5.72 57.20
C PRO A 367 12.00 7.07 56.54
N PHE A 368 10.76 7.25 56.08
CA PHE A 368 10.33 8.42 55.31
C PHE A 368 9.77 9.52 56.22
N SER A 369 10.66 10.38 56.70
CA SER A 369 10.35 11.44 57.65
C SER A 369 9.32 12.45 57.13
N GLU A 370 9.28 12.67 55.82
CA GLU A 370 8.39 13.60 55.14
C GLU A 370 6.90 13.25 55.28
N PHE A 371 6.56 11.99 55.62
CA PHE A 371 5.18 11.53 55.78
C PHE A 371 4.70 11.43 57.24
N LYS A 372 5.57 11.64 58.23
CA LYS A 372 5.22 11.38 59.65
C LYS A 372 4.03 12.17 60.16
N ASN A 373 3.82 13.38 59.63
CA ASN A 373 2.72 14.28 60.02
C ASN A 373 1.59 14.35 58.98
N GLU A 374 1.61 13.46 57.98
CA GLU A 374 0.70 13.53 56.82
C GLU A 374 -0.42 12.48 56.89
N ARG A 375 -0.72 11.97 58.09
CA ARG A 375 -1.73 10.91 58.30
C ARG A 375 -3.13 11.36 57.87
N ASP A 376 -3.42 12.66 57.97
CA ASP A 376 -4.71 13.25 57.56
C ASP A 376 -4.94 13.22 56.04
N LEU A 377 -3.90 12.96 55.25
CA LEU A 377 -4.02 12.79 53.79
C LEU A 377 -4.70 11.45 53.43
N PHE A 378 -4.62 10.46 54.31
CA PHE A 378 -5.13 9.11 54.07
C PHE A 378 -6.63 9.05 54.33
N ASN A 379 -7.34 8.31 53.47
CA ASN A 379 -8.75 8.01 53.68
C ASN A 379 -8.96 7.22 54.99
N GLN A 380 -10.21 7.08 55.43
CA GLN A 380 -10.56 6.34 56.64
C GLN A 380 -10.06 4.87 56.63
N ASP A 381 -9.90 4.28 55.46
CA ASP A 381 -9.35 2.93 55.26
C ASP A 381 -7.80 2.88 55.26
N GLY A 382 -7.16 4.01 55.53
CA GLY A 382 -5.70 4.15 55.60
C GLY A 382 -5.01 4.16 54.24
N ARG A 383 -5.72 4.51 53.16
CA ARG A 383 -5.20 4.49 51.77
C ARG A 383 -5.20 5.87 51.14
N VAL A 384 -4.19 6.14 50.30
CA VAL A 384 -4.21 7.22 49.30
C VAL A 384 -3.99 6.61 47.93
N TYR A 385 -5.02 6.66 47.07
CA TYR A 385 -4.92 6.11 45.73
C TYR A 385 -3.97 6.93 44.84
N LEU A 386 -3.22 6.25 43.97
CA LEU A 386 -2.23 6.87 43.07
C LEU A 386 -2.89 7.44 41.81
N TYR A 387 -3.90 8.29 41.98
CA TYR A 387 -4.48 9.13 40.95
C TYR A 387 -5.13 10.39 41.54
N GLY A 388 -5.40 11.41 40.70
CA GLY A 388 -6.17 12.57 41.09
C GLY A 388 -5.55 13.42 42.20
N GLY A 389 -6.40 14.00 43.05
CA GLY A 389 -5.99 14.98 44.07
C GLY A 389 -5.09 14.40 45.17
N GLY A 390 -5.35 13.16 45.61
CA GLY A 390 -4.53 12.49 46.62
C GLY A 390 -3.09 12.30 46.13
N LEU A 391 -2.92 11.80 44.91
CA LEU A 391 -1.61 11.69 44.26
C LEU A 391 -0.89 13.03 44.15
N TYR A 392 -1.59 14.10 43.72
CA TYR A 392 -0.95 15.41 43.61
C TYR A 392 -0.49 15.95 44.97
N SER A 393 -1.24 15.69 46.04
CA SER A 393 -0.82 16.02 47.41
C SER A 393 0.40 15.21 47.86
N LEU A 394 0.48 13.92 47.53
CA LEU A 394 1.68 13.11 47.77
C LEU A 394 2.90 13.73 47.05
N VAL A 395 2.78 14.08 45.78
CA VAL A 395 3.90 14.66 45.01
C VAL A 395 4.38 15.98 45.61
N LYS A 396 3.49 16.82 46.13
CA LYS A 396 3.88 18.06 46.83
C LYS A 396 4.68 17.79 48.11
N ILE A 397 4.44 16.68 48.80
CA ILE A 397 5.24 16.28 49.98
C ILE A 397 6.63 15.85 49.52
N VAL A 398 6.69 15.03 48.47
CA VAL A 398 7.93 14.44 47.94
C VAL A 398 8.83 15.47 47.27
N LEU A 399 8.26 16.45 46.58
CA LEU A 399 8.95 17.51 45.86
C LEU A 399 8.50 18.88 46.38
N PRO A 400 8.96 19.31 47.57
CA PRO A 400 8.44 20.51 48.22
C PRO A 400 8.67 21.79 47.41
N HIS A 401 9.68 21.82 46.54
CA HIS A 401 9.97 22.97 45.68
C HIS A 401 8.80 23.30 44.73
N ILE A 402 8.03 22.29 44.28
CA ILE A 402 6.92 22.52 43.34
C ILE A 402 5.73 23.27 43.95
N LYS A 403 5.61 23.32 45.29
CA LYS A 403 4.48 23.98 45.98
C LYS A 403 4.36 25.46 45.62
N ASN A 404 5.50 26.11 45.41
CA ASN A 404 5.57 27.56 45.14
C ASN A 404 5.82 27.86 43.67
N GLU A 405 5.93 26.84 42.81
CA GLU A 405 6.17 27.04 41.39
C GLU A 405 4.88 27.37 40.65
N GLN A 406 4.89 28.47 39.90
CA GLN A 406 3.72 28.98 39.19
C GLN A 406 3.09 27.94 38.25
N ASN A 407 3.89 27.15 37.54
CA ASN A 407 3.39 26.10 36.65
C ASN A 407 2.63 25.03 37.43
N TRP A 408 3.13 24.60 38.58
CA TRP A 408 2.49 23.59 39.41
C TRP A 408 1.23 24.10 40.11
N GLN A 409 1.22 25.36 40.55
CA GLN A 409 0.00 25.99 41.05
C GLN A 409 -1.14 25.97 40.03
N ARG A 410 -0.81 26.13 38.74
CA ARG A 410 -1.78 26.06 37.63
C ARG A 410 -2.16 24.65 37.19
N PHE A 411 -1.55 23.60 37.75
CA PHE A 411 -1.88 22.22 37.39
C PHE A 411 -3.32 21.85 37.80
N GLU A 412 -3.84 22.43 38.90
CA GLU A 412 -5.22 22.21 39.33
C GLU A 412 -6.25 22.66 38.28
N HIS A 413 -5.98 23.76 37.57
CA HIS A 413 -6.83 24.23 36.46
C HIS A 413 -6.92 23.19 35.33
N ILE A 414 -5.78 22.58 34.96
CA ILE A 414 -5.73 21.53 33.93
C ILE A 414 -6.55 20.31 34.38
N LYS A 415 -6.46 19.93 35.66
CA LYS A 415 -7.21 18.83 36.24
C LYS A 415 -8.73 19.08 36.24
N GLU A 416 -9.18 20.30 36.50
CA GLU A 416 -10.59 20.65 36.34
C GLU A 416 -11.08 20.45 34.90
N TRP A 417 -10.28 20.91 33.92
CA TRP A 417 -10.60 20.73 32.51
C TRP A 417 -10.61 19.26 32.09
N ARG A 418 -9.69 18.45 32.61
CA ARG A 418 -9.71 17.00 32.41
C ARG A 418 -11.05 16.40 32.80
N ASN A 419 -11.57 16.74 33.98
CA ASN A 419 -12.87 16.24 34.44
C ASN A 419 -14.02 16.78 33.59
N ARG A 420 -14.00 18.07 33.23
CA ARG A 420 -15.03 18.69 32.38
C ARG A 420 -15.10 18.04 31.01
N ILE A 421 -13.97 17.80 30.35
CA ILE A 421 -13.92 17.17 29.03
C ILE A 421 -14.39 15.72 29.12
N PHE A 422 -13.86 14.96 30.09
CA PHE A 422 -14.15 13.53 30.22
C PHE A 422 -15.64 13.25 30.49
N HIS A 423 -16.28 14.04 31.36
CA HIS A 423 -17.66 13.76 31.79
C HIS A 423 -18.75 14.46 30.96
N ARG A 424 -18.43 15.41 30.07
CA ARG A 424 -19.45 16.25 29.41
C ARG A 424 -19.51 16.17 27.89
N LEU A 425 -18.87 15.17 27.26
CA LEU A 425 -18.83 14.98 25.79
C LEU A 425 -18.55 16.28 25.01
N LYS A 426 -17.72 17.16 25.59
CA LYS A 426 -17.44 18.47 25.01
C LYS A 426 -16.49 18.33 23.83
N HIS A 427 -16.83 19.01 22.73
CA HIS A 427 -15.86 19.29 21.67
C HIS A 427 -14.73 20.17 22.24
N LEU A 428 -13.49 19.92 21.80
CA LEU A 428 -12.33 20.73 22.15
C LEU A 428 -11.69 21.27 20.87
N GLU A 429 -11.83 22.57 20.66
CA GLU A 429 -11.17 23.26 19.56
C GLU A 429 -9.66 23.37 19.81
N LYS A 430 -8.91 23.53 18.72
CA LYS A 430 -7.44 23.67 18.79
C LYS A 430 -7.02 24.88 19.62
N GLY A 431 -7.74 26.00 19.50
CA GLY A 431 -7.48 27.20 20.31
C GLY A 431 -7.68 26.94 21.79
N ASP A 432 -8.83 26.34 22.14
CA ASP A 432 -9.21 26.04 23.52
C ASP A 432 -8.28 25.05 24.22
N LEU A 433 -7.70 24.09 23.49
CA LEU A 433 -6.65 23.22 24.02
C LEU A 433 -5.52 24.08 24.62
N PHE A 434 -5.07 25.11 23.91
CA PHE A 434 -3.94 25.91 24.34
C PHE A 434 -4.33 27.03 25.30
N SER A 435 -5.21 27.93 24.88
CA SER A 435 -5.50 29.17 25.63
C SER A 435 -6.34 28.91 26.87
N VAL A 436 -7.28 27.97 26.81
CA VAL A 436 -8.26 27.72 27.87
C VAL A 436 -7.81 26.59 28.79
N CYS A 437 -7.42 25.43 28.24
CA CYS A 437 -7.11 24.26 29.05
C CYS A 437 -5.69 24.32 29.63
N TRP A 438 -4.70 24.64 28.79
CA TRP A 438 -3.29 24.64 29.19
C TRP A 438 -2.73 26.04 29.48
N GLU A 439 -3.51 27.11 29.27
CA GLU A 439 -3.15 28.52 29.51
C GLU A 439 -1.80 28.92 28.86
N VAL A 440 -1.65 28.58 27.59
CA VAL A 440 -0.46 28.84 26.77
C VAL A 440 -0.85 29.40 25.41
N GLN A 441 0.08 30.10 24.77
CA GLN A 441 -0.20 30.84 23.53
C GLN A 441 -0.28 29.95 22.29
N ASP A 442 0.51 28.88 22.24
CA ASP A 442 0.65 28.05 21.05
C ASP A 442 1.09 26.62 21.39
N VAL A 443 1.24 25.81 20.32
CA VAL A 443 1.67 24.42 20.41
C VAL A 443 3.07 24.27 21.02
N GLN A 444 3.99 25.19 20.77
CA GLN A 444 5.36 25.08 21.26
C GLN A 444 5.41 25.40 22.76
N ALA A 445 4.69 26.43 23.19
CA ALA A 445 4.49 26.75 24.61
C ALA A 445 3.79 25.59 25.35
N TRP A 446 2.80 24.94 24.72
CA TRP A 446 2.16 23.75 25.27
C TRP A 446 3.15 22.59 25.44
N LYS A 447 3.91 22.23 24.39
CA LYS A 447 4.93 21.18 24.46
C LYS A 447 5.97 21.48 25.55
N ASN A 448 6.43 22.71 25.64
CA ASN A 448 7.39 23.14 26.66
C ASN A 448 6.81 23.04 28.07
N LYS A 449 5.54 23.39 28.26
CA LYS A 449 4.86 23.27 29.55
C LYS A 449 4.66 21.80 29.96
N VAL A 450 4.26 20.93 29.03
CA VAL A 450 4.19 19.48 29.29
C VAL A 450 5.57 18.94 29.66
N LEU A 451 6.59 19.24 28.86
CA LEU A 451 7.96 18.82 29.09
C LEU A 451 8.52 19.33 30.43
N TYR A 452 8.17 20.55 30.83
CA TYR A 452 8.53 21.13 32.12
C TYR A 452 8.04 20.24 33.27
N TYR A 453 6.77 19.85 33.27
CA TYR A 453 6.24 18.97 34.31
C TYR A 453 6.97 17.62 34.35
N LEU A 454 7.22 17.02 33.18
CA LEU A 454 7.91 15.73 33.10
C LEU A 454 9.36 15.82 33.62
N ASN A 455 10.11 16.84 33.19
CA ASN A 455 11.48 17.09 33.64
C ASN A 455 11.52 17.38 35.16
N SER A 456 10.56 18.15 35.68
CA SER A 456 10.46 18.43 37.12
C SER A 456 10.20 17.17 37.95
N LEU A 457 9.36 16.25 37.47
CA LEU A 457 9.04 15.00 38.16
C LEU A 457 10.18 13.97 38.12
N SER A 458 10.90 13.92 36.99
CA SER A 458 11.91 12.88 36.73
C SER A 458 13.35 13.35 36.91
N GLU A 459 13.55 14.61 37.26
CA GLU A 459 14.85 15.28 37.39
C GLU A 459 15.71 15.21 36.10
N GLN A 460 15.05 15.08 34.95
CA GLN A 460 15.69 15.05 33.63
C GLN A 460 15.75 16.45 33.00
N ASN A 461 16.66 16.62 32.03
CA ASN A 461 16.91 17.90 31.36
C ASN A 461 16.72 17.82 29.83
N TYR A 462 15.74 17.05 29.36
CA TYR A 462 15.45 16.97 27.93
C TYR A 462 15.04 18.33 27.38
N SER A 463 15.57 18.70 26.21
CA SER A 463 15.27 19.99 25.58
C SER A 463 14.02 19.97 24.70
N SER A 464 13.46 18.79 24.40
CA SER A 464 12.22 18.62 23.64
C SER A 464 11.61 17.24 23.88
N LEU A 465 10.30 17.10 23.63
CA LEU A 465 9.63 15.79 23.66
C LEU A 465 10.20 14.82 22.60
N GLU A 466 10.57 15.34 21.43
CA GLU A 466 11.21 14.55 20.37
C GLU A 466 12.53 13.92 20.82
N LYS A 467 13.36 14.64 21.61
CA LYS A 467 14.62 14.09 22.11
C LYS A 467 14.42 13.12 23.27
N ALA A 468 13.29 13.21 23.96
CA ALA A 468 12.98 12.36 25.09
C ALA A 468 12.27 11.04 24.68
N SER A 469 11.69 11.00 23.48
CA SER A 469 10.96 9.84 22.96
C SER A 469 11.80 9.00 22.02
N PHE A 470 11.85 7.69 22.29
CA PHE A 470 12.39 6.68 21.39
C PHE A 470 11.60 6.60 20.09
N MET A 471 10.30 6.89 20.11
CA MET A 471 9.45 6.82 18.92
C MET A 471 9.86 7.86 17.86
N ALA A 472 10.38 9.02 18.26
CA ALA A 472 10.84 10.04 17.32
C ALA A 472 12.02 9.53 16.45
N GLU A 473 12.93 8.75 17.03
CA GLU A 473 14.00 8.07 16.30
C GLU A 473 13.43 6.97 15.41
N TYR A 474 12.55 6.12 15.95
CA TYR A 474 11.90 5.04 15.21
C TYR A 474 11.17 5.53 13.97
N HIS A 475 10.44 6.64 14.08
CA HIS A 475 9.74 7.27 12.97
C HIS A 475 10.70 7.66 11.83
N ARG A 476 11.87 8.21 12.18
CA ARG A 476 12.90 8.55 11.19
C ARG A 476 13.47 7.30 10.52
N GLN A 477 13.77 6.27 11.30
CA GLN A 477 14.29 5.00 10.78
C GLN A 477 13.29 4.33 9.82
N ILE A 478 11.99 4.36 10.15
CA ILE A 478 10.93 3.87 9.25
C ILE A 478 10.94 4.64 7.94
N LYS A 479 11.03 5.98 7.99
CA LYS A 479 11.09 6.84 6.80
C LYS A 479 12.29 6.50 5.92
N ASP A 480 13.47 6.41 6.52
CA ASP A 480 14.71 6.12 5.81
C ASP A 480 14.67 4.73 5.14
N LEU A 481 14.13 3.72 5.83
CA LEU A 481 13.96 2.37 5.29
C LEU A 481 12.97 2.32 4.12
N ILE A 482 11.86 3.05 4.19
CA ILE A 482 10.91 3.18 3.07
C ILE A 482 11.60 3.82 1.87
N GLN A 483 12.43 4.83 2.07
CA GLN A 483 13.12 5.53 0.98
C GLN A 483 14.23 4.69 0.34
N LYS A 484 14.94 3.89 1.13
CA LYS A 484 16.05 3.04 0.65
C LYS A 484 15.57 1.78 -0.05
N TYR A 485 14.47 1.18 0.38
CA TYR A 485 13.98 -0.06 -0.20
C TYR A 485 13.65 0.12 -1.69
N GLN A 486 14.17 -0.80 -2.49
CA GLN A 486 13.84 -0.97 -3.90
C GLN A 486 13.51 -2.45 -4.11
N PRO A 487 12.31 -2.78 -4.61
CA PRO A 487 11.96 -4.14 -4.94
C PRO A 487 12.75 -4.63 -6.16
N LYS A 488 12.94 -5.94 -6.26
CA LYS A 488 13.59 -6.60 -7.39
C LYS A 488 12.60 -7.17 -8.39
#